data_AF-A0A7V9Z350-F1
#
_entry.id   AF-A0A7V9Z350-F1
#
_cell.length_a   1.000
_cell.length_b   1.000
_cell.length_c   1.000
_cell.angle_alpha   90.00
_cell.angle_beta   90.00
_cell.angle_gamma   90.00
#
_symmetry.space_group_name_H-M   'P 1'
#
loop_
_entity.id
_entity.type
_entity.pdbx_description
1 polymer ?
#
loop_
_entity_poly.entity_id
_entity_poly.type
_entity_poly.pdbx_seq_one_letter_code
_entity_poly.pdbx_strand_id
1 'polypeptide(L)'
;MISNVVIKHALSSEIDPLLQALFQYIDQLSLPETPYVTGRSPISKKSLLKCFFLKTYFSIDSLRQLVNTLDRFGYFRRICGLHEVPHLSTFSRARKWFREQGFSVFNAQLLKDLGVRCPKVVIIDSTAL
;
A
#
# COMPACT_ATOMS: atom_id res chain seq x y z
N MET A 1 7.85 13.12 13.94
CA MET A 1 8.13 12.22 15.06
C MET A 1 7.40 10.91 14.78
N ILE A 2 8.02 9.75 14.96
CA ILE A 2 7.30 8.46 14.80
C ILE A 2 6.48 8.23 16.06
N SER A 3 5.21 7.86 15.92
CA SER A 3 4.31 7.70 17.07
C SER A 3 4.70 6.49 17.93
N ASN A 4 4.38 6.55 19.23
CA ASN A 4 4.64 5.46 20.16
C ASN A 4 3.88 4.17 19.77
N VAL A 5 2.74 4.31 19.10
CA VAL A 5 1.96 3.17 18.58
C VAL A 5 2.75 2.42 17.50
N VAL A 6 3.36 3.14 16.54
CA VAL A 6 4.21 2.55 15.49
C VAL A 6 5.41 1.84 16.12
N ILE A 7 6.06 2.46 17.10
CA ILE A 7 7.21 1.87 17.79
C ILE A 7 6.81 0.59 18.53
N LYS A 8 5.72 0.63 19.31
CA LYS A 8 5.23 -0.53 20.06
C LYS A 8 4.92 -1.70 19.13
N HIS A 9 4.21 -1.44 18.03
CA HIS A 9 3.88 -2.45 17.04
C HIS A 9 5.13 -3.06 16.39
N ALA A 10 6.07 -2.22 15.97
CA ALA A 10 7.33 -2.68 15.39
C ALA A 10 8.16 -3.54 16.35
N LEU A 11 8.17 -3.21 17.64
CA LEU A 11 8.91 -3.97 18.66
C LEU A 11 8.24 -5.30 18.99
N SER A 12 6.91 -5.35 19.00
CA SER A 12 6.18 -6.60 19.21
C SER A 12 6.40 -7.61 18.08
N SER A 13 6.68 -7.12 16.86
CA SER A 13 6.79 -7.94 15.64
C SER A 13 5.55 -8.81 15.34
N GLU A 14 4.44 -8.57 16.04
CA GLU A 14 3.15 -9.19 15.78
C GLU A 14 2.42 -8.37 14.72
N ILE A 15 1.87 -9.05 13.73
CA ILE A 15 1.04 -8.37 12.73
C ILE A 15 -0.36 -8.23 13.31
N ASP A 16 -0.88 -7.00 13.26
CA ASP A 16 -2.27 -6.78 13.61
C ASP A 16 -3.15 -7.62 12.67
N PRO A 17 -4.11 -8.42 13.18
CA PRO A 17 -4.94 -9.29 12.35
C PRO A 17 -5.67 -8.55 11.21
N LEU A 18 -6.07 -7.29 11.43
CA LEU A 18 -6.70 -6.47 10.40
C LEU A 18 -5.70 -6.10 9.31
N LEU A 19 -4.49 -5.71 9.70
CA LEU A 19 -3.41 -5.40 8.76
C LEU A 19 -2.99 -6.65 7.98
N GLN A 20 -2.97 -7.82 8.61
CA GLN A 20 -2.69 -9.10 7.97
C GLN A 20 -3.75 -9.46 6.94
N ALA A 21 -5.03 -9.41 7.30
CA ALA A 21 -6.14 -9.71 6.40
C ALA A 21 -6.14 -8.77 5.19
N LEU A 22 -5.89 -7.48 5.42
CA LEU A 22 -5.74 -6.49 4.37
C LEU A 22 -4.58 -6.82 3.42
N PHE A 23 -3.43 -7.21 3.96
CA PHE A 23 -2.26 -7.54 3.14
C PHE A 23 -2.48 -8.83 2.33
N GLN A 24 -3.14 -9.83 2.91
CA GLN A 24 -3.55 -11.05 2.20
C GLN A 24 -4.51 -10.72 1.06
N TYR A 25 -5.49 -9.84 1.28
CA TYR A 25 -6.37 -9.37 0.23
C TYR A 25 -5.59 -8.69 -0.90
N ILE A 26 -4.65 -7.80 -0.57
CA ILE A 26 -3.79 -7.13 -1.57
C ILE A 26 -2.96 -8.14 -2.39
N ASP A 27 -2.49 -9.22 -1.75
CA ASP A 27 -1.72 -10.26 -2.44
C ASP A 27 -2.58 -11.02 -3.47
N GLN A 28 -3.87 -11.17 -3.22
CA GLN A 28 -4.83 -11.82 -4.14
C GLN A 28 -5.23 -10.94 -5.33
N LEU A 29 -4.99 -9.62 -5.28
CA LEU A 29 -5.37 -8.72 -6.36
C LEU A 29 -4.58 -9.01 -7.65
N SER A 30 -5.27 -9.06 -8.78
CA SER A 30 -4.62 -9.18 -10.09
C SER A 30 -4.20 -7.80 -10.61
N LEU A 31 -3.12 -7.26 -10.04
CA LEU A 31 -2.55 -5.99 -10.49
C LEU A 31 -1.64 -6.19 -11.70
N PRO A 32 -1.68 -5.31 -12.72
CA PRO A 32 -0.74 -5.35 -13.83
C PRO A 32 0.67 -5.11 -13.28
N GLU A 33 1.48 -6.17 -13.32
CA GLU A 33 2.87 -6.21 -12.86
C GLU A 33 3.82 -5.49 -13.81
N THR A 34 3.42 -4.35 -14.39
CA THR A 34 4.42 -3.46 -15.00
C THR A 34 5.23 -2.85 -13.87
N PRO A 35 6.47 -3.30 -13.65
CA PRO A 35 7.21 -2.83 -12.51
C PRO A 35 7.70 -1.41 -12.77
N TYR A 36 7.98 -0.67 -11.70
CA TYR A 36 8.73 0.57 -11.86
C TYR A 36 10.18 0.22 -12.25
N VAL A 37 10.47 0.24 -13.55
CA VAL A 37 11.81 -0.01 -14.08
C VAL A 37 12.66 1.24 -13.87
N THR A 38 13.34 1.27 -12.74
CA THR A 38 14.60 2.02 -12.54
C THR A 38 15.65 0.94 -12.32
N GLY A 39 16.88 1.03 -12.84
CA GLY A 39 17.89 -0.05 -12.95
C GLY A 39 18.26 -0.93 -11.74
N ARG A 40 17.48 -0.93 -10.66
CA ARG A 40 17.37 -1.92 -9.60
C ARG A 40 16.24 -2.92 -9.86
N SER A 41 16.19 -3.97 -9.04
CA SER A 41 15.15 -5.00 -9.13
C SER A 41 13.74 -4.39 -9.11
N PRO A 42 12.84 -4.85 -9.99
CA PRO A 42 11.49 -4.32 -10.11
C PRO A 42 10.72 -4.39 -8.78
N ILE A 43 10.28 -3.24 -8.25
CA ILE A 43 9.44 -3.19 -7.04
C ILE A 43 7.98 -3.42 -7.43
N SER A 44 7.32 -4.37 -6.77
CA SER A 44 5.93 -4.70 -7.03
C SER A 44 4.98 -3.55 -6.62
N LYS A 45 3.95 -3.30 -7.43
CA LYS A 45 2.89 -2.33 -7.08
C LYS A 45 2.15 -2.76 -5.81
N LYS A 46 1.97 -4.06 -5.58
CA LYS A 46 1.35 -4.62 -4.37
C LYS A 46 2.11 -4.22 -3.11
N SER A 47 3.44 -4.34 -3.13
CA SER A 47 4.32 -3.93 -2.02
C SER A 47 4.20 -2.45 -1.71
N LEU A 48 4.15 -1.60 -2.74
CA LEU A 48 3.96 -0.15 -2.58
C LEU A 48 2.56 0.19 -2.05
N LEU A 49 1.53 -0.54 -2.49
CA LEU A 49 0.17 -0.39 -1.98
C LEU A 49 0.10 -0.74 -0.48
N LYS A 50 0.69 -1.87 -0.07
CA LYS A 50 0.82 -2.25 1.35
C LYS A 50 1.48 -1.14 2.17
N CYS A 51 2.52 -0.49 1.64
CA CYS A 51 3.16 0.65 2.29
C CYS A 51 2.23 1.87 2.43
N PHE A 52 1.37 2.16 1.44
CA PHE A 52 0.40 3.24 1.56
C PHE A 52 -0.70 2.93 2.57
N PHE A 53 -1.16 1.68 2.64
CA PHE A 53 -2.07 1.26 3.70
C PHE A 53 -1.42 1.33 5.08
N LEU A 54 -0.16 0.90 5.21
CA LEU A 54 0.61 1.06 6.44
C LEU A 54 0.69 2.53 6.87
N LYS A 55 0.95 3.43 5.91
CA LYS A 55 0.96 4.88 6.15
C LYS A 55 -0.38 5.35 6.71
N THR A 56 -1.50 4.94 6.12
CA THR A 56 -2.84 5.31 6.58
C THR A 56 -3.18 4.69 7.94
N TYR A 57 -2.92 3.39 8.12
CA TYR A 57 -3.21 2.63 9.33
C TYR A 57 -2.58 3.25 10.56
N PHE A 58 -1.32 3.67 10.44
CA PHE A 58 -0.56 4.29 11.53
C PHE A 58 -0.62 5.82 11.55
N SER A 59 -1.45 6.44 10.71
CA SER A 59 -1.54 7.90 10.59
C SER A 59 -0.17 8.56 10.37
N ILE A 60 0.66 7.98 9.50
CA ILE A 60 1.94 8.56 9.10
C ILE A 60 1.65 9.69 8.10
N ASP A 61 2.04 10.92 8.40
CA ASP A 61 1.59 12.10 7.65
C ASP A 61 2.23 12.21 6.26
N SER A 62 3.51 11.85 6.14
CA SER A 62 4.30 12.11 4.93
C SER A 62 5.01 10.87 4.37
N LEU A 63 5.33 10.92 3.07
CA LEU A 63 6.14 9.89 2.42
C LEU A 63 7.55 9.81 3.01
N ARG A 64 8.12 10.95 3.45
CA ARG A 64 9.42 10.97 4.13
C ARG A 64 9.38 10.21 5.46
N GLN A 65 8.33 10.41 6.26
CA GLN A 65 8.15 9.66 7.50
C GLN A 65 7.92 8.16 7.23
N LEU A 66 7.20 7.80 6.16
CA LEU A 66 7.03 6.41 5.73
C LEU A 66 8.39 5.77 5.40
N VAL A 67 9.21 6.42 4.58
CA VAL A 67 10.56 5.94 4.23
C VAL A 67 11.41 5.75 5.49
N ASN A 68 11.43 6.75 6.38
CA ASN A 68 12.17 6.64 7.65
C ASN A 68 11.65 5.51 8.55
N THR A 69 10.33 5.23 8.51
CA THR A 69 9.72 4.14 9.29
C THR A 69 10.13 2.78 8.74
N LEU A 70 10.13 2.61 7.42
CA LEU A 70 10.56 1.37 6.75
C LEU A 70 12.06 1.11 6.92
N ASP A 71 12.87 2.17 6.94
CA ASP A 71 14.31 2.09 7.17
C ASP A 71 14.63 1.70 8.62
N ARG A 72 13.99 2.37 9.58
CA ARG A 72 14.21 2.13 11.00
C ARG A 72 13.68 0.77 11.47
N PHE A 73 12.57 0.30 10.90
CA PHE A 73 11.90 -0.93 11.32
C PHE A 73 11.82 -1.93 10.17
N GLY A 74 12.82 -2.81 10.12
CA GLY A 74 12.88 -3.88 9.11
C GLY A 74 11.65 -4.81 9.11
N TYR A 75 10.92 -4.90 10.22
CA TYR A 75 9.64 -5.58 10.32
C TYR A 75 8.62 -5.04 9.29
N PHE A 76 8.38 -3.73 9.28
CA PHE A 76 7.43 -3.10 8.35
C PHE A 76 7.85 -3.29 6.89
N ARG A 77 9.17 -3.27 6.63
CA ARG A 77 9.72 -3.57 5.31
C ARG A 77 9.39 -4.99 4.87
N ARG A 78 9.56 -5.98 5.75
CA ARG A 78 9.29 -7.41 5.48
C ARG A 78 7.81 -7.68 5.23
N ILE A 79 6.90 -7.17 6.07
CA ILE A 79 5.46 -7.42 5.89
C ILE A 79 4.90 -6.76 4.62
N CYS A 80 5.52 -5.68 4.14
CA CYS A 80 5.21 -5.07 2.85
C CYS A 80 5.84 -5.83 1.66
N GLY A 81 6.64 -6.88 1.89
CA GLY A 81 7.32 -7.64 0.84
C GLY A 81 8.46 -6.86 0.17
N LEU A 82 9.15 -6.00 0.91
CA LEU A 82 10.29 -5.22 0.41
C LEU A 82 11.61 -5.83 0.88
N HIS A 83 12.56 -6.01 -0.04
CA HIS A 83 13.93 -6.42 0.31
C HIS A 83 14.77 -5.22 0.77
N GLU A 84 14.64 -4.10 0.07
CA GLU A 84 15.29 -2.82 0.37
C GLU A 84 14.24 -1.70 0.47
N VAL A 85 14.60 -0.58 1.10
CA VAL A 85 13.72 0.58 1.21
C VAL A 85 13.71 1.33 -0.13
N PRO A 86 12.55 1.44 -0.80
CA PRO A 86 12.46 2.20 -2.04
C PRO A 86 12.80 3.68 -1.82
N HIS A 87 13.37 4.30 -2.84
CA HIS A 87 13.61 5.74 -2.81
C HIS A 87 12.28 6.52 -2.75
N LEU A 88 12.32 7.73 -2.16
CA LEU A 88 11.15 8.61 -2.01
C LEU A 88 10.44 8.86 -3.35
N SER A 89 11.20 9.01 -4.45
CA SER A 89 10.65 9.21 -5.79
C SER A 89 9.82 8.02 -6.29
N THR A 90 10.16 6.79 -5.89
CA THR A 90 9.40 5.58 -6.22
C THR A 90 8.01 5.65 -5.58
N PHE A 91 7.93 6.03 -4.30
CA PHE A 91 6.65 6.23 -3.63
C PHE A 91 5.83 7.36 -4.26
N SER A 92 6.45 8.48 -4.64
CA SER A 92 5.74 9.58 -5.30
C SER A 92 5.13 9.14 -6.64
N ARG A 93 5.91 8.42 -7.47
CA ARG A 93 5.44 7.89 -8.76
C ARG A 93 4.32 6.86 -8.57
N ALA A 94 4.45 5.98 -7.59
CA ALA A 94 3.44 4.98 -7.29
C ALA A 94 2.13 5.62 -6.80
N ARG A 95 2.22 6.60 -5.91
CA ARG A 95 1.05 7.37 -5.45
C ARG A 95 0.33 8.05 -6.60
N LYS A 96 1.08 8.67 -7.53
CA LYS A 96 0.51 9.30 -8.73
C LYS A 96 -0.23 8.26 -9.58
N TRP A 97 0.41 7.14 -9.90
CA TRP A 97 -0.21 6.06 -10.66
C TRP A 97 -1.46 5.50 -9.99
N PHE A 98 -1.46 5.27 -8.67
CA PHE A 98 -2.63 4.76 -7.96
C PHE A 98 -3.83 5.72 -8.02
N ARG A 99 -3.56 7.03 -7.95
CA ARG A 99 -4.60 8.07 -8.08
C ARG A 99 -5.17 8.14 -9.50
N GLU A 100 -4.32 8.07 -10.51
CA GLU A 100 -4.72 8.29 -11.90
C GLU A 100 -5.30 7.04 -12.57
N GLN A 101 -4.73 5.88 -12.30
CA GLN A 101 -5.02 4.62 -13.01
C GLN A 101 -5.36 3.48 -12.06
N GLY A 102 -4.69 3.41 -10.91
CA GLY A 102 -4.78 2.25 -10.03
C GLY A 102 -6.18 1.99 -9.50
N PHE A 103 -6.94 3.03 -9.13
CA PHE A 103 -8.33 2.84 -8.69
C PHE A 103 -9.21 2.18 -9.76
N SER A 104 -9.14 2.64 -11.01
CA SER A 104 -9.91 2.04 -12.11
C SER A 104 -9.59 0.56 -12.29
N VAL A 105 -8.30 0.22 -12.23
CA VAL A 105 -7.81 -1.17 -12.30
C VAL A 105 -8.31 -2.01 -11.13
N PHE A 106 -8.20 -1.50 -9.89
CA PHE A 106 -8.69 -2.20 -8.70
C PHE A 106 -10.19 -2.44 -8.75
N ASN A 107 -10.94 -1.39 -9.10
CA ASN A 107 -12.39 -1.44 -9.14
C ASN A 107 -12.85 -2.43 -10.21
N ALA A 108 -12.30 -2.38 -11.42
CA ALA A 108 -12.63 -3.33 -12.48
C ALA A 108 -12.37 -4.78 -12.07
N GLN A 109 -11.24 -5.05 -11.41
CA GLN A 109 -10.90 -6.38 -10.93
C GLN A 109 -11.83 -6.85 -9.81
N LEU A 110 -12.10 -6.01 -8.81
CA LEU A 110 -13.02 -6.33 -7.72
C LEU A 110 -14.43 -6.66 -8.24
N LEU A 111 -14.93 -5.86 -9.19
CA LEU A 111 -16.24 -6.10 -9.81
C LEU A 111 -16.29 -7.43 -10.57
N LYS A 112 -15.19 -7.78 -11.25
CA LYS A 112 -15.04 -9.07 -11.91
C LYS A 112 -15.04 -10.22 -10.90
N ASP A 113 -14.29 -10.09 -9.81
CA ASP A 113 -14.17 -11.12 -8.77
C ASP A 113 -15.49 -11.36 -8.02
N LEU A 114 -16.28 -10.30 -7.82
CA LEU A 114 -17.63 -10.38 -7.26
C LEU A 114 -18.69 -10.90 -8.25
N GLY A 115 -18.31 -11.18 -9.50
CA GLY A 115 -19.25 -11.62 -10.55
C GLY A 115 -20.27 -10.55 -10.96
N VAL A 116 -20.05 -9.28 -10.57
CA VAL A 116 -20.98 -8.19 -10.81
C VAL A 116 -20.74 -7.63 -12.20
N ARG A 117 -21.63 -7.97 -13.14
CA ARG A 117 -21.44 -7.61 -14.55
C ARG A 117 -21.64 -6.12 -14.87
N CYS A 118 -22.29 -5.33 -13.99
CA CYS A 118 -22.49 -3.88 -14.14
C CYS A 118 -23.11 -3.27 -12.87
N PRO A 119 -22.35 -2.82 -11.85
CA PRO A 119 -22.92 -1.95 -10.82
C PRO A 119 -22.74 -0.48 -11.24
N LYS A 120 -23.76 0.35 -10.97
CA LYS A 120 -23.55 1.79 -10.79
C LYS A 120 -22.76 1.96 -9.49
N VAL A 121 -21.43 1.94 -9.57
CA VAL A 121 -20.58 2.27 -8.43
C VAL A 121 -20.66 3.78 -8.21
N VAL A 122 -21.26 4.19 -7.10
CA VAL A 122 -21.26 5.58 -6.66
C VAL A 122 -20.06 5.76 -5.73
N ILE A 123 -19.12 6.60 -6.12
CA ILE A 123 -18.03 7.03 -5.24
C ILE A 123 -18.60 8.14 -4.36
N ILE A 124 -18.67 7.87 -3.06
CA ILE A 124 -18.98 8.89 -2.05
C ILE A 124 -17.63 9.27 -1.45
N ASP A 125 -17.13 10.46 -1.79
CA ASP A 125 -15.99 11.03 -1.09
C ASP A 125 -16.45 11.73 0.19
N SER A 126 -15.51 12.18 1.01
CA SER A 126 -15.83 12.90 2.26
C SER A 126 -16.49 14.27 2.03
N THR A 127 -16.71 14.67 0.77
CA THR A 127 -17.44 15.90 0.40
C THR A 127 -18.84 15.61 -0.12
N ALA A 128 -19.21 14.34 -0.27
CA ALA A 128 -20.50 13.89 -0.80
C ALA A 128 -21.57 13.63 0.28
N LEU A 129 -21.26 13.88 1.56
CA LEU A 129 -22.20 13.83 2.70
C LEU A 129 -22.22 15.15 3.46
#